data_AF-A0A927QLM4-F1
#
_entry.id   AF-A0A927QLM4-F1
#
_cell.length_a   1.000
_cell.length_b   1.000
_cell.length_c   1.000
_cell.angle_alpha   90.00
_cell.angle_beta   90.00
_cell.angle_gamma   90.00
#
_symmetry.space_group_name_H-M   'P 1'
#
loop_
_entity.id
_entity.type
_entity.pdbx_description
1 polymer ?
#
loop_
_entity_poly.entity_id
_entity_poly.type
_entity_poly.pdbx_seq_one_letter_code
_entity_poly.pdbx_strand_id
1 'polypeptide(L)'
;MQTNISYYQNKKEFRLFVSNTYPDLIKLKKEDDKSSFNALVLKIMPEIKKYVNGQLNIAIKKGHFPKNKIKADDIIDQLFIEIYDHIDEVKQEKDFYLWLFKKTNELLDDITVEEEFDEFFFKNIDDYSKPEWDAMQENFSTDGDGHLLMIEELDDISYNHNDYTLNHVFIEDNQKALIEKIDKELSAEEIQNHIQMVLYNLPYSMRNVFELFTIEQLELEEIAKIRNNTLEEVSQLLNDAKQALQASFLKRFAID
;
A
#
# COMPACT_ATOMS: atom_id res chain seq x y z
N MET A 1 4.65 5.68 21.24
CA MET A 1 3.84 6.01 20.06
C MET A 1 4.21 7.38 19.48
N GLN A 2 5.11 7.39 18.51
CA GLN A 2 5.28 8.54 17.62
C GLN A 2 4.38 8.32 16.40
N THR A 3 3.26 9.02 16.34
CA THR A 3 2.47 9.11 15.11
C THR A 3 3.21 10.05 14.17
N ASN A 4 3.49 9.67 12.92
CA ASN A 4 4.09 10.58 11.95
C ASN A 4 3.03 11.59 11.46
N ILE A 5 2.66 12.55 12.31
CA ILE A 5 1.56 13.52 12.08
C ILE A 5 1.70 14.23 10.73
N SER A 6 2.93 14.50 10.28
CA SER A 6 3.20 15.12 8.97
C SER A 6 2.76 14.27 7.79
N TYR A 7 2.98 12.94 7.85
CA TYR A 7 2.59 12.03 6.78
C TYR A 7 1.06 11.93 6.66
N TYR A 8 0.36 11.80 7.79
CA TYR A 8 -1.12 11.72 7.79
C TYR A 8 -1.77 12.98 7.24
N GLN A 9 -1.20 14.14 7.58
CA GLN A 9 -1.69 15.42 7.09
C GLN A 9 -1.51 15.54 5.57
N ASN A 10 -0.37 15.11 5.02
CA ASN A 10 -0.10 15.15 3.59
C ASN A 10 -1.10 14.31 2.77
N LYS A 11 -1.51 13.11 3.24
CA LYS A 11 -2.47 12.27 2.51
C LYS A 11 -3.88 12.85 2.49
N LYS A 12 -4.34 13.44 3.60
CA LYS A 12 -5.64 14.15 3.65
C LYS A 12 -5.62 15.38 2.75
N GLU A 13 -4.53 16.13 2.76
CA GLU A 13 -4.32 17.28 1.88
C GLU A 13 -4.33 16.85 0.40
N PHE A 14 -3.68 15.73 0.07
CA PHE A 14 -3.70 15.18 -1.28
C PHE A 14 -5.11 14.75 -1.73
N ARG A 15 -5.86 14.02 -0.89
CA ARG A 15 -7.24 13.63 -1.18
C ARG A 15 -8.14 14.84 -1.42
N LEU A 16 -7.97 15.90 -0.63
CA LEU A 16 -8.68 17.17 -0.80
C LEU A 16 -8.27 17.87 -2.10
N PHE A 17 -6.96 17.91 -2.40
CA PHE A 17 -6.42 18.47 -3.64
C PHE A 17 -7.02 17.77 -4.87
N VAL A 18 -7.03 16.45 -4.90
CA VAL A 18 -7.61 15.66 -6.01
C VAL A 18 -9.10 15.96 -6.17
N SER A 19 -9.85 15.96 -5.06
CA SER A 19 -11.29 16.24 -5.09
C SER A 19 -11.60 17.65 -5.62
N ASN A 20 -10.86 18.66 -5.16
CA ASN A 20 -11.03 20.05 -5.58
C ASN A 20 -10.57 20.31 -7.03
N THR A 21 -9.74 19.43 -7.58
CA THR A 21 -9.24 19.53 -8.96
C THR A 21 -10.27 19.01 -9.98
N TYR A 22 -11.21 18.17 -9.54
CA TYR A 22 -12.20 17.53 -10.41
C TYR A 22 -13.08 18.52 -11.22
N PRO A 23 -13.66 19.59 -10.64
CA PRO A 23 -14.49 20.52 -11.39
C PRO A 23 -13.73 21.23 -12.52
N ASP A 24 -12.47 21.56 -12.27
CA ASP A 24 -11.59 22.17 -13.27
C ASP A 24 -11.29 21.18 -14.40
N LEU A 25 -11.02 19.91 -14.08
CA LEU A 25 -10.84 18.88 -15.11
C LEU A 25 -12.09 18.71 -16.00
N ILE A 26 -13.28 18.68 -15.41
CA ILE A 26 -14.54 18.62 -16.17
C ILE A 26 -14.72 19.84 -17.06
N LYS A 27 -14.41 21.04 -16.55
CA LYS A 27 -14.49 22.27 -17.32
C LYS A 27 -13.52 22.25 -18.50
N LEU A 28 -12.25 21.90 -18.26
CA LEU A 28 -11.21 21.84 -19.27
C LEU A 28 -11.52 20.81 -20.37
N LYS A 29 -12.09 19.65 -20.00
CA LYS A 29 -12.56 18.64 -20.96
C LYS A 29 -13.68 19.19 -21.85
N LYS A 30 -14.66 19.92 -21.29
CA LYS A 30 -15.75 20.56 -22.05
C LYS A 30 -15.26 21.67 -22.99
N GLU A 31 -14.19 22.35 -22.61
CA GLU A 31 -13.55 23.40 -23.41
C GLU A 31 -12.60 22.83 -24.47
N ASP A 32 -12.41 21.50 -24.52
CA ASP A 32 -11.42 20.77 -25.35
C ASP A 32 -9.97 21.28 -25.14
N ASP A 33 -9.68 21.87 -23.97
CA ASP A 33 -8.34 22.31 -23.60
C ASP A 33 -7.53 21.15 -23.01
N LYS A 34 -7.12 20.25 -23.89
CA LYS A 34 -6.31 19.07 -23.55
C LYS A 34 -4.98 19.43 -22.90
N SER A 35 -4.38 20.57 -23.28
CA SER A 35 -3.08 20.99 -22.74
C SER A 35 -3.19 21.31 -21.26
N SER A 36 -4.17 22.13 -20.90
CA SER A 36 -4.42 22.50 -19.50
C SER A 36 -4.94 21.30 -18.69
N PHE A 37 -5.78 20.45 -19.29
CA PHE A 37 -6.26 19.22 -18.66
C PHE A 37 -5.08 18.31 -18.27
N ASN A 38 -4.20 18.01 -19.22
CA ASN A 38 -3.04 17.14 -18.99
C ASN A 38 -2.09 17.73 -17.95
N ALA A 39 -1.86 19.05 -17.99
CA ALA A 39 -1.03 19.73 -17.00
C ALA A 39 -1.61 19.62 -15.57
N LEU A 40 -2.93 19.56 -15.44
CA LEU A 40 -3.61 19.43 -14.16
C LEU A 40 -3.56 17.98 -13.64
N VAL A 41 -3.80 17.00 -14.53
CA VAL A 41 -3.64 15.57 -14.20
C VAL A 41 -2.20 15.25 -13.80
N LEU A 42 -1.19 15.79 -14.48
CA LEU A 42 0.23 15.60 -14.15
C LEU A 42 0.60 15.99 -12.70
N LYS A 43 -0.17 16.85 -12.05
CA LYS A 43 0.05 17.20 -10.63
C LYS A 43 -0.45 16.12 -9.67
N ILE A 44 -1.39 15.29 -10.10
CA ILE A 44 -1.96 14.18 -9.33
C ILE A 44 -1.08 12.93 -9.43
N MET A 45 -0.49 12.69 -10.60
CA MET A 45 0.20 11.45 -10.93
C MET A 45 1.38 11.04 -10.06
N PRO A 46 2.22 11.94 -9.52
CA PRO A 46 3.37 11.52 -8.72
C PRO A 46 3.01 10.64 -7.53
N GLU A 47 1.92 10.96 -6.84
CA GLU A 47 1.45 10.17 -5.69
C GLU A 47 0.83 8.84 -6.13
N ILE A 48 0.08 8.82 -7.22
CA ILE A 48 -0.46 7.57 -7.78
C ILE A 48 0.67 6.65 -8.27
N LYS A 49 1.71 7.23 -8.88
CA LYS A 49 2.89 6.50 -9.35
C LYS A 49 3.65 5.85 -8.20
N LYS A 50 3.75 6.50 -7.03
CA LYS A 50 4.33 5.89 -5.83
C LYS A 50 3.56 4.63 -5.41
N TYR A 51 2.23 4.73 -5.34
CA TYR A 51 1.36 3.60 -5.03
C TYR A 51 1.53 2.46 -6.04
N VAL A 52 1.48 2.77 -7.34
CA VAL A 52 1.66 1.80 -8.43
C VAL A 52 3.03 1.11 -8.36
N ASN A 53 4.11 1.86 -8.16
CA ASN A 53 5.45 1.31 -7.96
C ASN A 53 5.46 0.34 -6.79
N GLY A 54 4.83 0.69 -5.67
CA GLY A 54 4.71 -0.21 -4.52
C GLY A 54 4.07 -1.55 -4.86
N GLN A 55 2.95 -1.54 -5.56
CA GLN A 55 2.24 -2.77 -5.95
C GLN A 55 3.05 -3.61 -6.96
N LEU A 56 3.58 -2.98 -8.01
CA LEU A 56 4.35 -3.66 -9.05
C LEU A 56 5.65 -4.25 -8.52
N ASN A 57 6.36 -3.52 -7.68
CA ASN A 57 7.62 -3.97 -7.12
C ASN A 57 7.44 -5.28 -6.36
N ILE A 58 6.38 -5.40 -5.55
CA ILE A 58 6.13 -6.64 -4.81
C ILE A 58 5.75 -7.78 -5.77
N ALA A 59 4.91 -7.53 -6.77
CA ALA A 59 4.51 -8.56 -7.73
C ALA A 59 5.68 -9.08 -8.59
N ILE A 60 6.57 -8.18 -9.05
CA ILE A 60 7.79 -8.55 -9.80
C ILE A 60 8.71 -9.42 -8.93
N LYS A 61 8.90 -9.06 -7.66
CA LYS A 61 9.79 -9.78 -6.72
C LYS A 61 9.29 -11.18 -6.40
N LYS A 62 7.98 -11.36 -6.25
CA LYS A 62 7.37 -12.69 -6.07
C LYS A 62 7.48 -13.58 -7.32
N GLY A 63 8.13 -13.12 -8.39
CA GLY A 63 8.39 -13.92 -9.60
C GLY A 63 7.20 -13.97 -10.56
N HIS A 64 6.16 -13.17 -10.35
CA HIS A 64 5.00 -13.11 -11.24
C HIS A 64 5.34 -12.48 -12.61
N PHE A 65 6.48 -11.78 -12.70
CA PHE A 65 6.97 -11.21 -13.96
C PHE A 65 8.48 -11.30 -14.11
N PRO A 66 9.01 -11.42 -15.35
CA PRO A 66 10.39 -11.07 -15.64
C PRO A 66 10.64 -9.59 -15.27
N LYS A 67 11.75 -9.31 -14.57
CA LYS A 67 12.20 -7.93 -14.29
C LYS A 67 12.15 -7.11 -15.60
N ASN A 68 11.57 -5.90 -15.55
CA ASN A 68 11.36 -4.96 -16.67
C ASN A 68 10.23 -5.26 -17.69
N LYS A 69 9.38 -6.27 -17.47
CA LYS A 69 8.25 -6.53 -18.39
C LYS A 69 7.13 -5.48 -18.29
N ILE A 70 6.93 -4.91 -17.11
CA ILE A 70 5.88 -3.94 -16.81
C ILE A 70 6.51 -2.77 -16.08
N LYS A 71 6.21 -1.54 -16.50
CA LYS A 71 6.65 -0.32 -15.84
C LYS A 71 5.46 0.41 -15.26
N ALA A 72 5.66 1.09 -14.14
CA ALA A 72 4.63 1.98 -13.59
C ALA A 72 4.20 3.05 -14.60
N ASP A 73 5.11 3.51 -15.46
CA ASP A 73 4.78 4.46 -16.53
C ASP A 73 3.70 3.91 -17.48
N ASP A 74 3.69 2.60 -17.77
CA ASP A 74 2.66 2.00 -18.63
C ASP A 74 1.26 2.10 -18.00
N ILE A 75 1.18 1.91 -16.67
CA ILE A 75 -0.07 2.04 -15.91
C ILE A 75 -0.49 3.49 -15.80
N ILE A 76 0.47 4.39 -15.54
CA ILE A 76 0.18 5.83 -15.44
C ILE A 76 -0.30 6.36 -16.78
N ASP A 77 0.34 6.00 -17.89
CA ASP A 77 -0.08 6.38 -19.24
C ASP A 77 -1.49 5.88 -19.57
N GLN A 78 -1.80 4.63 -19.22
CA GLN A 78 -3.17 4.12 -19.38
C GLN A 78 -4.16 4.87 -18.47
N LEU A 79 -3.78 5.16 -17.23
CA LEU A 79 -4.63 5.90 -16.30
C LEU A 79 -4.92 7.34 -16.79
N PHE A 80 -3.98 7.99 -17.46
CA PHE A 80 -4.22 9.28 -18.13
C PHE A 80 -5.37 9.18 -19.14
N ILE A 81 -5.36 8.13 -19.96
CA ILE A 81 -6.40 7.86 -20.97
C ILE A 81 -7.72 7.60 -20.27
N GLU A 82 -7.74 6.72 -19.26
CA GLU A 82 -8.95 6.42 -18.48
C GLU A 82 -9.55 7.68 -17.86
N ILE A 83 -8.73 8.55 -17.24
CA ILE A 83 -9.19 9.81 -16.69
C ILE A 83 -9.81 10.67 -17.80
N TYR A 84 -9.11 10.89 -18.91
CA TYR A 84 -9.66 11.74 -19.97
C TYR A 84 -10.98 11.21 -20.52
N ASP A 85 -11.07 9.91 -20.80
CA ASP A 85 -12.24 9.30 -21.44
C ASP A 85 -13.43 9.19 -20.48
N HIS A 86 -13.19 8.83 -19.22
CA HIS A 86 -14.23 8.39 -18.28
C HIS A 86 -14.46 9.30 -17.06
N ILE A 87 -13.77 10.44 -16.93
CA ILE A 87 -13.98 11.38 -15.81
C ILE A 87 -15.43 11.87 -15.64
N ASP A 88 -16.24 11.86 -16.71
CA ASP A 88 -17.66 12.23 -16.66
C ASP A 88 -18.54 11.17 -15.95
N GLU A 89 -18.03 9.96 -15.71
CA GLU A 89 -18.73 8.92 -14.95
C GLU A 89 -18.79 9.24 -13.45
N VAL A 90 -17.86 10.07 -12.98
CA VAL A 90 -17.81 10.53 -11.59
C VAL A 90 -18.95 11.51 -11.36
N LYS A 91 -19.78 11.24 -10.34
CA LYS A 91 -20.98 12.04 -10.09
C LYS A 91 -20.74 13.19 -9.11
N GLN A 92 -19.77 13.03 -8.22
CA GLN A 92 -19.48 13.99 -7.15
C GLN A 92 -17.97 14.17 -7.04
N GLU A 93 -17.54 15.40 -6.78
CA GLU A 93 -16.12 15.79 -6.72
C GLU A 93 -15.35 14.92 -5.71
N LYS A 94 -15.96 14.66 -4.55
CA LYS A 94 -15.40 13.81 -3.49
C LYS A 94 -15.20 12.34 -3.89
N ASP A 95 -15.90 11.88 -4.94
CA ASP A 95 -15.81 10.51 -5.42
C ASP A 95 -14.65 10.36 -6.43
N PHE A 96 -14.06 11.45 -6.93
CA PHE A 96 -12.99 11.40 -7.93
C PHE A 96 -11.73 10.71 -7.40
N TYR A 97 -11.34 11.02 -6.15
CA TYR A 97 -10.22 10.35 -5.50
C TYR A 97 -10.42 8.83 -5.43
N LEU A 98 -11.62 8.41 -5.01
CA LEU A 98 -11.99 7.00 -4.93
C LEU A 98 -11.98 6.33 -6.32
N TRP A 99 -12.56 7.00 -7.31
CA TRP A 99 -12.62 6.53 -8.68
C TRP A 99 -11.22 6.35 -9.29
N LEU A 100 -10.28 7.25 -8.99
CA LEU A 100 -8.89 7.18 -9.45
C LEU A 100 -8.18 5.93 -8.91
N PHE A 101 -8.31 5.66 -7.59
CA PHE A 101 -7.73 4.45 -6.99
C PHE A 101 -8.40 3.18 -7.49
N LYS A 102 -9.72 3.22 -7.73
CA LYS A 102 -10.45 2.11 -8.35
C LYS A 102 -9.88 1.78 -9.73
N LYS A 103 -9.77 2.79 -10.61
CA LYS A 103 -9.20 2.62 -11.96
C LYS A 103 -7.75 2.14 -11.91
N THR A 104 -6.96 2.68 -10.98
CA THR A 104 -5.57 2.25 -10.79
C THR A 104 -5.50 0.77 -10.37
N ASN A 105 -6.37 0.31 -9.47
CA ASN A 105 -6.42 -1.10 -9.06
C ASN A 105 -6.92 -2.01 -10.18
N GLU A 106 -7.94 -1.60 -10.95
CA GLU A 106 -8.39 -2.33 -12.14
C GLU A 106 -7.22 -2.56 -13.12
N LEU A 107 -6.42 -1.52 -13.39
CA LEU A 107 -5.24 -1.63 -14.26
C LEU A 107 -4.13 -2.51 -13.68
N LEU A 108 -3.95 -2.51 -12.35
CA LEU A 108 -2.98 -3.38 -11.67
C LEU A 108 -3.43 -4.85 -11.64
N ASP A 109 -4.72 -5.09 -11.46
CA ASP A 109 -5.30 -6.43 -11.44
C ASP A 109 -5.28 -7.06 -12.84
N ASP A 110 -5.51 -6.27 -13.90
CA ASP A 110 -5.48 -6.76 -15.29
C ASP A 110 -4.09 -7.26 -15.73
N ILE A 111 -3.04 -6.69 -15.15
CA ILE A 111 -1.66 -7.03 -15.49
C ILE A 111 -1.09 -8.11 -14.55
N THR A 112 -1.53 -8.16 -13.29
CA THR A 112 -1.05 -9.13 -12.29
C THR A 112 -1.65 -10.51 -12.52
N VAL A 113 -0.79 -11.52 -12.58
CA VAL A 113 -1.23 -12.92 -12.53
C VAL A 113 -1.69 -13.18 -11.09
N GLU A 114 -2.83 -13.86 -10.94
CA GLU A 114 -3.39 -14.29 -9.65
C GLU A 114 -2.24 -14.81 -8.75
N GLU A 115 -1.92 -14.09 -7.65
CA GLU A 115 -0.81 -14.46 -6.76
C GLU A 115 -1.08 -15.89 -6.23
N GLU A 116 -0.09 -16.78 -6.31
CA GLU A 116 -0.13 -18.02 -5.53
C GLU A 116 -0.13 -17.62 -4.05
N PHE A 117 -1.24 -17.90 -3.37
CA PHE A 117 -1.37 -17.73 -1.93
C PHE A 117 -0.26 -18.54 -1.26
N ASP A 118 0.68 -17.89 -0.57
CA ASP A 118 1.67 -18.55 0.27
C ASP A 118 0.99 -19.09 1.54
N GLU A 119 0.22 -20.16 1.31
CA GLU A 119 -0.55 -20.87 2.33
C GLU A 119 0.36 -21.38 3.44
N PHE A 120 1.61 -21.68 3.12
CA PHE A 120 2.58 -22.17 4.07
C PHE A 120 3.02 -21.03 5.00
N PHE A 121 3.39 -19.86 4.48
CA PHE A 121 3.72 -18.72 5.34
C PHE A 121 2.56 -18.35 6.25
N PHE A 122 1.37 -18.15 5.67
CA PHE A 122 0.23 -17.65 6.43
C PHE A 122 -0.22 -18.62 7.53
N LYS A 123 -0.28 -19.94 7.24
CA LYS A 123 -0.72 -20.93 8.23
C LYS A 123 0.27 -21.17 9.37
N ASN A 124 1.56 -20.91 9.14
CA ASN A 124 2.62 -21.18 10.11
C ASN A 124 3.17 -19.90 10.76
N ILE A 125 2.49 -18.76 10.59
CA ILE A 125 2.98 -17.48 11.12
C ILE A 125 3.19 -17.50 12.64
N ASP A 126 2.36 -18.28 13.35
CA ASP A 126 2.45 -18.48 14.80
C ASP A 126 3.53 -19.49 15.22
N ASP A 127 4.05 -20.27 14.27
CA ASP A 127 4.96 -21.39 14.53
C ASP A 127 6.43 -21.01 14.30
N TYR A 128 6.70 -19.93 13.57
CA TYR A 128 8.06 -19.45 13.34
C TYR A 128 8.74 -19.00 14.63
N SER A 129 9.92 -19.57 14.87
CA SER A 129 10.85 -19.17 15.91
C SER A 129 11.58 -17.87 15.56
N LYS A 130 12.15 -17.21 16.58
CA LYS A 130 12.95 -15.99 16.36
C LYS A 130 14.10 -16.18 15.34
N PRO A 131 14.91 -17.27 15.39
CA PRO A 131 15.94 -17.48 14.38
C PRO A 131 15.40 -17.64 12.95
N GLU A 132 14.22 -18.25 12.78
CA GLU A 132 13.57 -18.36 11.47
C GLU A 132 13.13 -16.99 10.96
N TRP A 133 12.55 -16.16 11.84
CA TRP A 133 12.23 -14.77 11.49
C TRP A 133 13.45 -13.94 11.13
N ASP A 134 14.56 -14.11 11.87
CA ASP A 134 15.80 -13.42 11.59
C ASP A 134 16.38 -13.88 10.24
N ALA A 135 16.36 -15.19 9.95
CA ALA A 135 16.77 -15.74 8.66
C ALA A 135 15.88 -15.27 7.49
N MET A 136 14.58 -15.09 7.69
CA MET A 136 13.72 -14.48 6.67
C MET A 136 14.14 -13.04 6.35
N GLN A 137 14.51 -12.27 7.38
CA GLN A 137 15.00 -10.89 7.22
C GLN A 137 16.37 -10.83 6.53
N GLU A 138 17.21 -11.88 6.59
CA GLU A 138 18.51 -11.92 5.90
C GLU A 138 18.40 -11.80 4.38
N ASN A 139 17.23 -12.07 3.78
CA ASN A 139 16.99 -11.83 2.35
C ASN A 139 16.85 -10.34 2.01
N PHE A 140 16.82 -9.50 3.03
CA PHE A 140 16.69 -8.06 2.95
C PHE A 140 17.96 -7.36 3.45
N SER A 141 18.17 -6.16 2.93
CA SER A 141 19.14 -5.16 3.33
C SER A 141 18.40 -3.88 3.72
N THR A 142 19.14 -2.85 4.11
CA THR A 142 18.60 -1.52 4.41
C THR A 142 19.18 -0.52 3.42
N ASP A 143 18.36 0.39 2.91
CA ASP A 143 18.84 1.50 2.09
C ASP A 143 19.66 2.52 2.91
N GLY A 144 20.11 3.60 2.27
CA GLY A 144 20.88 4.66 2.92
C GLY A 144 20.10 5.42 4.02
N ASP A 145 18.77 5.28 4.03
CA ASP A 145 17.84 5.88 4.99
C ASP A 145 17.32 4.86 6.02
N GLY A 146 17.77 3.59 5.96
CA GLY A 146 17.44 2.52 6.92
C GLY A 146 16.27 1.60 6.54
N HIS A 147 15.68 1.80 5.36
CA HIS A 147 14.44 1.12 4.98
C HIS A 147 14.68 -0.24 4.32
N LEU A 148 13.84 -1.22 4.66
CA LEU A 148 14.05 -2.62 4.26
C LEU A 148 13.88 -2.83 2.75
N LEU A 149 14.99 -3.03 2.04
CA LEU A 149 15.03 -3.43 0.63
C LEU A 149 15.36 -4.91 0.53
N MET A 150 14.84 -5.68 -0.44
CA MET A 150 15.45 -6.99 -0.69
C MET A 150 16.89 -6.80 -1.20
N ILE A 151 17.81 -7.72 -0.87
CA ILE A 151 19.21 -7.64 -1.33
C ILE A 151 19.30 -7.54 -2.87
N GLU A 152 18.35 -8.15 -3.57
CA GLU A 152 18.26 -8.09 -5.04
C GLU A 152 17.77 -6.75 -5.61
N GLU A 153 17.48 -5.77 -4.76
CA GLU A 153 16.95 -4.43 -5.08
C GLU A 153 17.96 -3.29 -4.87
N LEU A 154 19.19 -3.59 -4.45
CA LEU A 154 20.19 -2.54 -4.17
C LEU A 154 20.45 -1.59 -5.36
N ASP A 155 20.10 -2.00 -6.58
CA ASP A 155 20.24 -1.22 -7.81
C ASP A 155 18.93 -0.56 -8.31
N ASP A 156 17.78 -0.73 -7.62
CA ASP A 156 16.47 -0.24 -8.09
C ASP A 156 16.06 1.10 -7.44
N ILE A 157 15.89 2.12 -8.28
CA ILE A 157 15.51 3.49 -7.87
C ILE A 157 14.01 3.69 -7.66
N SER A 158 13.18 2.69 -7.97
CA SER A 158 11.71 2.80 -7.97
C SER A 158 11.04 2.36 -6.67
N TYR A 159 11.83 2.12 -5.62
CA TYR A 159 11.35 1.64 -4.34
C TYR A 159 10.30 2.56 -3.71
N ASN A 160 9.22 1.96 -3.19
CA ASN A 160 8.15 2.69 -2.53
C ASN A 160 8.40 2.75 -1.02
N HIS A 161 8.31 3.96 -0.47
CA HIS A 161 8.56 4.22 0.94
C HIS A 161 7.24 4.32 1.71
N ASN A 162 6.87 3.25 2.42
CA ASN A 162 5.67 3.22 3.27
C ASN A 162 6.09 3.34 4.74
N ASP A 163 5.68 4.43 5.40
CA ASP A 163 5.96 4.71 6.82
C ASP A 163 5.03 3.91 7.74
N TYR A 164 5.31 2.62 7.92
CA TYR A 164 4.53 1.78 8.83
C TYR A 164 4.87 2.06 10.31
N THR A 165 3.84 2.06 11.16
CA THR A 165 3.97 2.24 12.61
C THR A 165 3.17 1.16 13.35
N LEU A 166 3.46 0.94 14.63
CA LEU A 166 2.72 -0.04 15.46
C LEU A 166 1.22 0.26 15.53
N ASN A 167 0.82 1.53 15.44
CA ASN A 167 -0.59 1.92 15.49
C ASN A 167 -1.38 1.45 14.26
N HIS A 168 -0.70 1.06 13.17
CA HIS A 168 -1.35 0.41 12.03
C HIS A 168 -1.72 -1.05 12.33
N VAL A 169 -1.02 -1.69 13.26
CA VAL A 169 -1.12 -3.11 13.57
C VAL A 169 -1.98 -3.36 14.81
N PHE A 170 -1.76 -2.58 15.87
CA PHE A 170 -2.34 -2.80 17.18
C PHE A 170 -3.52 -1.87 17.45
N ILE A 171 -4.61 -2.42 18.00
CA ILE A 171 -5.73 -1.62 18.53
C ILE A 171 -5.42 -1.32 19.99
N GLU A 172 -5.33 -0.03 20.33
CA GLU A 172 -4.61 0.50 21.50
C GLU A 172 -5.03 -0.07 22.88
N ASP A 173 -6.26 -0.58 23.01
CA ASP A 173 -6.82 -0.96 24.31
C ASP A 173 -6.54 -2.41 24.75
N ASN A 174 -6.24 -3.34 23.83
CA ASN A 174 -6.16 -4.77 24.18
C ASN A 174 -4.74 -5.30 24.44
N GLN A 175 -3.69 -4.57 24.03
CA GLN A 175 -2.30 -5.06 24.00
C GLN A 175 -1.26 -4.02 24.46
N LYS A 176 -1.66 -3.03 25.27
CA LYS A 176 -0.81 -1.92 25.73
C LYS A 176 0.56 -2.33 26.30
N ALA A 177 0.61 -3.39 27.12
CA ALA A 177 1.86 -3.85 27.72
C ALA A 177 2.86 -4.40 26.67
N LEU A 178 2.36 -5.05 25.62
CA LEU A 178 3.18 -5.50 24.49
C LEU A 178 3.68 -4.31 23.68
N ILE A 179 2.80 -3.37 23.36
CA ILE A 179 3.17 -2.18 22.60
C ILE A 179 4.27 -1.39 23.33
N GLU A 180 4.13 -1.23 24.65
CA GLU A 180 5.15 -0.57 25.47
C GLU A 180 6.48 -1.34 25.55
N LYS A 181 6.46 -2.68 25.44
CA LYS A 181 7.68 -3.49 25.34
C LYS A 181 8.35 -3.26 23.99
N ILE A 182 7.60 -3.37 22.90
CA ILE A 182 8.10 -3.19 21.53
C ILE A 182 8.64 -1.76 21.35
N ASP A 183 7.91 -0.72 21.78
CA ASP A 183 8.35 0.70 21.71
C ASP A 183 9.66 0.97 22.48
N LYS A 184 10.01 0.14 23.48
CA LYS A 184 11.26 0.28 24.25
C LYS A 184 12.43 -0.48 23.62
N GLU A 185 12.14 -1.62 23.01
CA GLU A 185 13.15 -2.56 22.53
C GLU A 185 13.51 -2.34 21.06
N LEU A 186 12.56 -1.85 20.26
CA LEU A 186 12.74 -1.63 18.83
C LEU A 186 12.70 -0.13 18.48
N SER A 187 13.57 0.24 17.55
CA SER A 187 13.50 1.51 16.84
C SER A 187 12.30 1.54 15.88
N ALA A 188 11.92 2.76 15.46
CA ALA A 188 10.88 2.94 14.44
C ALA A 188 11.23 2.24 13.12
N GLU A 189 12.51 2.23 12.77
CA GLU A 189 13.05 1.55 11.59
C GLU A 189 12.88 0.03 11.69
N GLU A 190 13.24 -0.58 12.83
CA GLU A 190 13.06 -2.02 13.06
C GLU A 190 11.58 -2.45 13.00
N ILE A 191 10.68 -1.62 13.53
CA ILE A 191 9.23 -1.84 13.45
C ILE A 191 8.76 -1.80 12.00
N GLN A 192 9.15 -0.76 11.26
CA GLN A 192 8.78 -0.58 9.86
C GLN A 192 9.27 -1.75 9.00
N ASN A 193 10.54 -2.11 9.18
CA ASN A 193 11.19 -3.21 8.46
C ASN A 193 10.50 -4.54 8.75
N HIS A 194 10.14 -4.81 10.01
CA HIS A 194 9.39 -6.02 10.35
C HIS A 194 8.01 -6.05 9.70
N ILE A 195 7.25 -4.95 9.74
CA ILE A 195 5.92 -4.87 9.11
C ILE A 195 6.04 -5.12 7.60
N GLN A 196 7.01 -4.50 6.94
CA GLN A 196 7.21 -4.63 5.50
C GLN A 196 7.58 -6.07 5.11
N MET A 197 8.47 -6.72 5.86
CA MET A 197 8.82 -8.13 5.66
C MET A 197 7.58 -9.03 5.76
N VAL A 198 6.73 -8.83 6.76
CA VAL A 198 5.52 -9.66 6.95
C VAL A 198 4.52 -9.38 5.82
N LEU A 199 4.24 -8.12 5.49
CA LEU A 199 3.34 -7.74 4.39
C LEU A 199 3.80 -8.27 3.03
N TYR A 200 5.12 -8.33 2.79
CA TYR A 200 5.67 -8.93 1.58
C TYR A 200 5.27 -10.40 1.42
N ASN A 201 5.33 -11.17 2.52
CA ASN A 201 4.98 -12.59 2.52
C ASN A 201 3.46 -12.85 2.62
N LEU A 202 2.67 -11.82 2.94
CA LEU A 202 1.21 -11.94 2.93
C LEU A 202 0.62 -11.96 1.51
N PRO A 203 -0.61 -12.50 1.36
CA PRO A 203 -1.32 -12.48 0.09
C PRO A 203 -1.63 -11.05 -0.34
N TYR A 204 -1.61 -10.79 -1.65
CA TYR A 204 -1.98 -9.49 -2.22
C TYR A 204 -3.29 -8.97 -1.68
N SER A 205 -4.31 -9.83 -1.55
CA SER A 205 -5.62 -9.40 -1.07
C SER A 205 -5.56 -8.77 0.32
N MET A 206 -4.85 -9.40 1.27
CA MET A 206 -4.66 -8.90 2.62
C MET A 206 -3.76 -7.65 2.62
N ARG A 207 -2.63 -7.71 1.92
CA ARG A 207 -1.67 -6.58 1.82
C ARG A 207 -2.32 -5.33 1.25
N ASN A 208 -2.99 -5.44 0.11
CA ASN A 208 -3.61 -4.31 -0.57
C ASN A 208 -4.75 -3.70 0.28
N VAL A 209 -5.57 -4.50 0.96
CA VAL A 209 -6.57 -3.96 1.91
C VAL A 209 -5.88 -3.22 3.07
N PHE A 210 -4.83 -3.80 3.64
CA PHE A 210 -4.08 -3.17 4.71
C PHE A 210 -3.49 -1.82 4.27
N GLU A 211 -2.83 -1.77 3.12
CA GLU A 211 -2.22 -0.55 2.58
C GLU A 211 -3.26 0.52 2.19
N LEU A 212 -4.36 0.15 1.53
CA LEU A 212 -5.43 1.10 1.22
C LEU A 212 -6.03 1.70 2.50
N PHE A 213 -6.15 0.91 3.57
CA PHE A 213 -6.64 1.37 4.86
C PHE A 213 -5.63 2.25 5.61
N THR A 214 -4.37 1.83 5.72
CA THR A 214 -3.38 2.50 6.58
C THR A 214 -2.61 3.61 5.88
N ILE A 215 -2.23 3.40 4.62
CA ILE A 215 -1.37 4.29 3.84
C ILE A 215 -2.24 5.30 3.06
N GLU A 216 -3.28 4.82 2.39
CA GLU A 216 -4.17 5.68 1.60
C GLU A 216 -5.38 6.22 2.40
N GLN A 217 -5.54 5.80 3.65
CA GLN A 217 -6.58 6.28 4.58
C GLN A 217 -8.00 6.19 4.00
N LEU A 218 -8.27 5.09 3.31
CA LEU A 218 -9.59 4.79 2.77
C LEU A 218 -10.42 4.06 3.82
N GLU A 219 -11.71 4.41 3.90
CA GLU A 219 -12.65 3.71 4.77
C GLU A 219 -12.96 2.32 4.18
N LEU A 220 -13.42 1.37 5.01
CA LEU A 220 -13.67 -0.01 4.57
C LEU A 220 -14.72 -0.08 3.44
N GLU A 221 -15.73 0.78 3.46
CA GLU A 221 -16.73 0.89 2.40
C GLU A 221 -16.15 1.43 1.09
N GLU A 222 -15.10 2.24 1.17
CA GLU A 222 -14.38 2.76 0.01
C GLU A 222 -13.50 1.68 -0.60
N ILE A 223 -12.77 0.95 0.24
CA ILE A 223 -11.93 -0.19 -0.17
C ILE A 223 -12.79 -1.28 -0.82
N ALA A 224 -13.96 -1.59 -0.25
CA ALA A 224 -14.92 -2.55 -0.82
C ALA A 224 -15.35 -2.15 -2.25
N LYS A 225 -15.53 -0.86 -2.52
CA LYS A 225 -15.87 -0.34 -3.86
C LYS A 225 -14.69 -0.40 -4.83
N ILE A 226 -13.48 -0.10 -4.36
CA ILE A 226 -12.25 -0.20 -5.18
C ILE A 226 -12.05 -1.63 -5.63
N ARG A 227 -12.17 -2.58 -4.70
CA ARG A 227 -11.84 -4.00 -4.92
C ARG A 227 -12.99 -4.85 -5.44
N ASN A 228 -14.19 -4.29 -5.56
CA ASN A 228 -15.41 -5.03 -5.89
C ASN A 228 -15.65 -6.24 -4.97
N ASN A 229 -15.40 -6.07 -3.66
CA ASN A 229 -15.66 -7.06 -2.62
C ASN A 229 -16.77 -6.57 -1.68
N THR A 230 -17.33 -7.47 -0.88
CA THR A 230 -18.26 -7.09 0.19
C THR A 230 -17.52 -6.39 1.34
N LEU A 231 -18.24 -5.57 2.11
CA LEU A 231 -17.68 -4.93 3.31
C LEU A 231 -17.19 -5.97 4.33
N GLU A 232 -17.88 -7.11 4.43
CA GLU A 232 -17.51 -8.21 5.32
C GLU A 232 -16.18 -8.84 4.89
N GLU A 233 -16.01 -9.14 3.60
CA GLU A 233 -14.74 -9.66 3.06
C GLU A 233 -13.57 -8.69 3.29
N VAL A 234 -13.77 -7.39 3.03
CA VAL A 234 -12.72 -6.38 3.27
C VAL A 234 -12.37 -6.28 4.75
N SER A 235 -13.37 -6.29 5.63
CA SER A 235 -13.16 -6.30 7.08
C SER A 235 -12.37 -7.52 7.52
N GLN A 236 -12.72 -8.70 6.99
CA GLN A 236 -12.00 -9.94 7.27
C GLN A 236 -10.55 -9.89 6.79
N LEU A 237 -10.30 -9.48 5.55
CA LEU A 237 -8.95 -9.33 5.00
C LEU A 237 -8.08 -8.37 5.82
N LEU A 238 -8.64 -7.25 6.29
CA LEU A 238 -7.93 -6.31 7.15
C LEU A 238 -7.61 -6.93 8.51
N ASN A 239 -8.56 -7.64 9.11
CA ASN A 239 -8.37 -8.29 10.40
C ASN A 239 -7.32 -9.40 10.30
N ASP A 240 -7.36 -10.23 9.26
CA ASP A 240 -6.37 -11.29 9.02
C ASP A 240 -4.97 -10.70 8.85
N ALA A 241 -4.83 -9.62 8.08
CA ALA A 241 -3.55 -8.92 7.93
C ALA A 241 -3.02 -8.39 9.27
N LYS A 242 -3.89 -7.75 10.08
CA LYS A 242 -3.51 -7.26 11.41
C LYS A 242 -3.16 -8.38 12.36
N GLN A 243 -3.91 -9.48 12.38
CA GLN A 243 -3.63 -10.64 13.22
C GLN A 243 -2.29 -11.28 12.87
N ALA A 244 -2.01 -11.44 11.57
CA ALA A 244 -0.72 -11.93 11.10
C ALA A 244 0.45 -11.07 11.61
N LEU A 245 0.33 -9.74 11.50
CA LEU A 245 1.33 -8.80 12.00
C LEU A 245 1.45 -8.83 13.53
N GLN A 246 0.34 -8.90 14.26
CA GLN A 246 0.35 -9.00 15.72
C GLN A 246 1.05 -10.28 16.19
N ALA A 247 0.73 -11.41 15.56
CA ALA A 247 1.34 -12.70 15.81
C ALA A 247 2.84 -12.66 15.56
N SER A 248 3.29 -12.11 14.43
CA SER A 248 4.72 -12.05 14.10
C SER A 248 5.51 -11.23 15.12
N PHE A 249 4.99 -10.08 15.56
CA PHE A 249 5.62 -9.28 16.61
C PHE A 249 5.68 -10.01 17.95
N LEU A 250 4.59 -10.68 18.33
CA LEU A 250 4.52 -11.49 19.55
C LEU A 250 5.57 -12.60 19.55
N LYS A 251 5.64 -13.38 18.46
CA LYS A 251 6.57 -14.52 18.38
C LYS A 251 8.03 -14.09 18.29
N ARG A 252 8.32 -13.02 17.57
CA ARG A 252 9.69 -12.57 17.35
C ARG A 252 10.28 -11.80 18.53
N PHE A 253 9.47 -11.01 19.24
CA PHE A 253 9.97 -10.06 20.25
C PHE A 253 9.33 -10.20 21.65
N ALA A 254 8.18 -10.86 21.78
CA ALA A 254 7.49 -10.97 23.06
C ALA A 254 7.78 -12.26 23.86
N ILE A 255 8.37 -13.28 23.24
CA ILE A 255 8.69 -14.56 23.89
C ILE A 255 10.14 -14.57 24.37
N ASP A 256 10.31 -14.68 25.69
CA ASP A 256 11.55 -15.10 26.35
C ASP A 256 11.59 -16.63 26.52
#